data_AF-A0A8T2FEW8-F1
#
_entry.id   AF-A0A8T2FEW8-F1
#
_cell.length_a   1.000
_cell.length_b   1.000
_cell.length_c   1.000
_cell.angle_alpha   90.00
_cell.angle_beta   90.00
_cell.angle_gamma   90.00
#
_symmetry.space_group_name_H-M   'P 1'
#
loop_
_entity.id
_entity.type
_entity.pdbx_description
1 polymer ?
#
loop_
_entity_poly.entity_id
_entity_poly.type
_entity_poly.pdbx_seq_one_letter_code
_entity_poly.pdbx_strand_id
1 'polypeptide(L)'
;MELIPCGWRRYVEFRMTIVNHISPIHSVDKKGWRWFDENTKNWGFKDMIPAVILNNVNVGFLLNGEITIIAEVEVHEFIDTLNASQVEELSDDSSEDLQNKDNVTIEVNGFQVLDSQVDQVNAIFEKHPDLISNFSLKNQHIRNAYMHALLDLTKTLSKSTKELTVEDMNEADNTITDLIKAGLNLDWLRQKFDQALEKQIAYDTRIGELEKQVKKRKLAVTELEADLEKEKAAASASLMLFD
;
A
#
# COMPACT_ATOMS: atom_id res chain seq x y z
N MET A 1 -28.80 -1.08 -4.79
CA MET A 1 -27.49 -1.46 -4.24
C MET A 1 -26.72 -2.09 -5.38
N GLU A 2 -25.62 -1.49 -5.81
CA GLU A 2 -24.66 -2.20 -6.65
C GLU A 2 -24.13 -3.40 -5.87
N LEU A 3 -24.14 -4.57 -6.51
CA LEU A 3 -23.57 -5.78 -5.94
C LEU A 3 -22.05 -5.68 -6.08
N ILE A 4 -21.36 -5.57 -4.96
CA ILE A 4 -19.90 -5.55 -4.94
C ILE A 4 -19.41 -6.97 -5.27
N PRO A 5 -18.43 -7.16 -6.19
CA PRO A 5 -17.95 -8.48 -6.57
C PRO A 5 -17.46 -9.30 -5.38
N CYS A 6 -17.64 -10.63 -5.42
CA CYS A 6 -17.08 -11.52 -4.40
C CYS A 6 -15.55 -11.37 -4.37
N GLY A 7 -14.98 -11.13 -3.19
CA GLY A 7 -13.54 -10.87 -3.02
C GLY A 7 -13.09 -9.46 -3.37
N TRP A 8 -14.00 -8.48 -3.43
CA TRP A 8 -13.64 -7.08 -3.64
C TRP A 8 -12.72 -6.55 -2.54
N ARG A 9 -11.82 -5.66 -2.95
CA ARG A 9 -10.94 -4.93 -2.06
C ARG A 9 -10.62 -3.57 -2.66
N ARG A 10 -10.64 -2.51 -1.85
CA ARG A 10 -10.32 -1.14 -2.28
C ARG A 10 -9.37 -0.47 -1.31
N TYR A 11 -8.27 0.08 -1.82
CA TYR A 11 -7.40 0.93 -1.03
C TYR A 11 -7.97 2.34 -1.04
N VAL A 12 -8.25 2.87 0.13
CA VAL A 12 -8.91 4.15 0.27
C VAL A 12 -8.06 5.05 1.15
N GLU A 13 -7.71 6.19 0.58
CA GLU A 13 -7.21 7.33 1.30
C GLU A 13 -8.39 8.19 1.73
N PHE A 14 -8.45 8.59 2.99
CA PHE A 14 -9.54 9.40 3.48
C PHE A 14 -9.07 10.47 4.45
N ARG A 15 -9.76 11.60 4.44
CA ARG A 15 -9.62 12.67 5.43
C ARG A 15 -10.95 12.88 6.11
N MET A 16 -10.96 12.86 7.44
CA MET A 16 -12.10 13.29 8.23
C MET A 16 -11.77 14.64 8.85
N THR A 17 -12.68 15.62 8.70
CA THR A 17 -12.54 16.96 9.24
C THR A 17 -13.74 17.30 10.11
N ILE A 18 -13.48 17.71 11.35
CA ILE A 18 -14.48 18.33 12.24
C ILE A 18 -14.38 19.84 12.03
N VAL A 19 -15.45 20.43 11.50
CA VAL A 19 -15.47 21.84 11.10
C VAL A 19 -15.56 22.75 12.32
N ASN A 20 -14.72 23.78 12.34
CA ASN A 20 -14.89 24.91 13.25
C ASN A 20 -15.64 26.04 12.54
N HIS A 21 -16.86 26.30 13.00
CA HIS A 21 -17.79 27.26 12.40
C HIS A 21 -17.47 28.72 12.74
N ILE A 22 -16.69 28.99 13.80
CA ILE A 22 -16.24 30.35 14.14
C ILE A 22 -15.01 30.71 13.31
N SER A 23 -14.11 29.74 13.14
CA SER A 23 -12.82 29.97 12.50
C SER A 23 -12.41 28.72 11.73
N PRO A 24 -12.65 28.69 10.40
CA PRO A 24 -12.37 27.51 9.57
C PRO A 24 -10.93 26.99 9.67
N ILE A 25 -9.96 27.88 9.93
CA ILE A 25 -8.55 27.53 10.14
C ILE A 25 -8.29 26.69 11.40
N HIS A 26 -9.23 26.69 12.37
CA HIS A 26 -9.17 25.88 13.58
C HIS A 26 -9.96 24.56 13.46
N SER A 27 -10.42 24.21 12.25
CA SER A 27 -10.99 22.89 11.99
C SER A 27 -9.95 21.81 12.28
N VAL A 28 -10.39 20.66 12.78
CA VAL A 28 -9.50 19.55 13.12
C VAL A 28 -9.69 18.46 12.08
N ASP A 29 -8.66 18.19 11.30
CA ASP A 29 -8.67 17.08 10.36
C ASP A 29 -7.68 15.98 10.76
N LYS A 30 -8.07 14.75 10.43
CA LYS A 30 -7.19 13.58 10.47
C LYS A 30 -7.27 12.86 9.15
N LYS A 31 -6.09 12.55 8.63
CA LYS A 31 -5.91 11.77 7.42
C LYS A 31 -5.55 10.33 7.79
N GLY A 32 -6.10 9.40 7.04
CA GLY A 32 -5.89 7.97 7.23
C GLY A 32 -6.00 7.24 5.92
N TRP A 33 -5.57 5.99 5.94
CA TRP A 33 -5.64 5.11 4.80
C TRP A 33 -6.00 3.72 5.26
N ARG A 34 -6.78 3.01 4.46
CA ARG A 34 -7.15 1.64 4.79
C ARG A 34 -7.56 0.85 3.57
N TRP A 35 -7.25 -0.44 3.60
CA TRP A 35 -7.89 -1.42 2.74
C TRP A 35 -9.27 -1.77 3.29
N PHE A 36 -10.30 -1.54 2.47
CA PHE A 36 -11.66 -1.96 2.72
C PHE A 36 -11.97 -3.22 1.93
N ASP A 37 -12.59 -4.19 2.58
CA ASP A 37 -13.08 -5.44 1.99
C ASP A 37 -14.34 -5.90 2.71
N GLU A 38 -14.79 -7.12 2.42
CA GLU A 38 -15.97 -7.72 3.05
C GLU A 38 -15.86 -7.85 4.57
N ASN A 39 -14.65 -8.02 5.11
CA ASN A 39 -14.43 -8.18 6.55
C ASN A 39 -14.13 -6.84 7.24
N THR A 40 -13.68 -5.84 6.50
CA THR A 40 -13.28 -4.51 6.99
C THR A 40 -14.06 -3.39 6.29
N LYS A 41 -15.38 -3.41 6.45
CA LYS A 41 -16.29 -2.45 5.79
C LYS A 41 -16.27 -1.04 6.40
N ASN A 42 -15.74 -0.87 7.60
CA ASN A 42 -15.76 0.39 8.33
C ASN A 42 -14.40 0.71 8.96
N TRP A 43 -14.06 2.00 8.97
CA TRP A 43 -12.85 2.50 9.62
C TRP A 43 -13.02 3.97 10.03
N GLY A 44 -12.14 4.45 10.90
CA GLY A 44 -12.16 5.82 11.38
C GLY A 44 -11.16 6.06 12.50
N PHE A 45 -11.25 7.22 13.14
CA PHE A 45 -10.39 7.57 14.27
C PHE A 45 -11.18 7.48 15.57
N LYS A 46 -10.72 6.63 16.48
CA LYS A 46 -11.33 6.50 17.82
C LYS A 46 -11.34 7.83 18.57
N ASP A 47 -10.26 8.60 18.45
CA ASP A 47 -10.08 9.88 19.14
C ASP A 47 -9.74 10.97 18.11
N MET A 48 -10.71 11.80 17.70
CA MET A 48 -10.44 12.98 16.87
C MET A 48 -10.27 14.24 17.72
N ILE A 49 -11.22 14.50 18.62
CA ILE A 49 -11.26 15.66 19.49
C ILE A 49 -11.80 15.23 20.86
N PRO A 50 -11.25 15.75 21.98
CA PRO A 50 -11.81 15.48 23.29
C PRO A 50 -13.27 15.98 23.38
N ALA A 51 -14.16 15.17 23.96
CA ALA A 51 -15.57 15.52 24.11
C ALA A 51 -15.79 16.85 24.87
N VAL A 52 -14.91 17.17 25.83
CA VAL A 52 -14.94 18.44 26.58
C VAL A 52 -14.73 19.65 25.66
N ILE A 53 -13.88 19.51 24.64
CA ILE A 53 -13.63 20.58 23.67
C ILE A 53 -14.79 20.65 22.67
N LEU A 54 -15.26 19.51 22.19
CA LEU A 54 -16.37 19.43 21.23
C LEU A 54 -17.67 20.07 21.77
N ASN A 55 -17.96 19.87 23.05
CA ASN A 55 -19.18 20.40 23.71
C ASN A 55 -19.06 21.86 24.16
N ASN A 56 -17.91 22.50 24.01
CA ASN A 56 -17.74 23.88 24.43
C ASN A 56 -18.24 24.83 23.32
N VAL A 57 -19.38 25.48 23.58
CA VAL A 57 -20.03 26.40 22.63
C VAL A 57 -19.14 27.59 22.21
N ASN A 58 -18.12 27.93 23.01
CA ASN A 58 -17.25 29.07 22.74
C ASN A 58 -16.06 28.72 21.83
N VAL A 59 -15.78 27.43 21.57
CA VAL A 59 -14.63 27.04 20.73
C VAL A 59 -14.99 26.85 19.26
N GLY A 60 -16.28 26.80 18.92
CA GLY A 60 -16.77 26.90 17.54
C GLY A 60 -17.01 25.59 16.78
N PHE A 61 -16.86 24.41 17.39
CA PHE A 61 -17.17 23.13 16.73
C PHE A 61 -18.65 22.76 16.75
N LEU A 62 -19.42 23.33 17.67
CA LEU A 62 -20.85 23.09 17.83
C LEU A 62 -21.62 24.31 17.34
N LEU A 63 -22.43 24.17 16.29
CA LEU A 63 -23.30 25.22 15.77
C LEU A 63 -24.75 24.79 15.99
N ASN A 64 -25.49 25.50 16.84
CA ASN A 64 -26.88 25.19 17.17
C ASN A 64 -27.13 23.75 17.67
N GLY A 65 -26.13 23.15 18.33
CA GLY A 65 -26.22 21.76 18.80
C GLY A 65 -25.84 20.71 17.74
N GLU A 66 -25.46 21.14 16.53
CA GLU A 66 -25.02 20.28 15.45
C GLU A 66 -23.50 20.36 15.25
N ILE A 67 -22.91 19.26 14.76
CA ILE A 67 -21.49 19.15 14.41
C ILE A 67 -21.43 18.81 12.93
N THR A 68 -20.60 19.53 12.18
CA THR A 68 -20.33 19.20 10.78
C THR A 68 -19.07 18.37 10.65
N ILE A 69 -19.19 17.18 10.05
CA ILE A 69 -18.08 16.30 9.71
C ILE A 69 -17.99 16.21 8.19
N ILE A 70 -16.82 16.54 7.64
CA ILE A 70 -16.52 16.37 6.22
C ILE A 70 -15.66 15.11 6.08
N ALA A 71 -16.07 14.18 5.22
CA ALA A 71 -15.28 13.02 4.85
C ALA A 71 -14.88 13.15 3.37
N GLU A 72 -13.58 13.37 3.13
CA GLU A 72 -12.99 13.33 1.79
C GLU A 72 -12.48 11.91 1.57
N VAL A 73 -12.84 11.30 0.45
CA VAL A 73 -12.50 9.91 0.13
C VAL A 73 -11.87 9.88 -1.26
N GLU A 74 -10.64 9.42 -1.32
CA GLU A 74 -9.90 9.15 -2.54
C GLU A 74 -9.71 7.64 -2.64
N VAL A 75 -10.47 7.02 -3.54
CA VAL A 75 -10.31 5.61 -3.85
C VAL A 75 -9.14 5.52 -4.81
N HIS A 76 -8.05 4.94 -4.34
CA HIS A 76 -7.00 4.51 -5.25
C HIS A 76 -7.55 3.27 -5.93
N GLU A 77 -8.11 3.49 -7.13
CA GLU A 77 -8.31 2.39 -8.07
C GLU A 77 -6.93 1.84 -8.34
N PHE A 78 -6.66 0.71 -7.70
CA PHE A 78 -5.66 -0.18 -8.19
C PHE A 78 -6.06 -0.48 -9.63
N ILE A 79 -5.26 0.03 -10.57
CA ILE A 79 -5.59 -0.08 -11.97
C ILE A 79 -5.62 -1.57 -12.29
N ASP A 80 -6.80 -2.13 -12.52
CA ASP A 80 -6.98 -3.28 -13.40
C ASP A 80 -6.53 -2.80 -14.78
N THR A 81 -5.22 -2.76 -15.01
CA THR A 81 -4.66 -2.41 -16.31
C THR A 81 -4.78 -3.63 -17.20
N LEU A 82 -6.02 -4.02 -17.48
CA LEU A 82 -6.39 -4.89 -18.56
C LEU A 82 -7.45 -4.17 -19.38
N ASN A 83 -7.00 -3.16 -20.12
CA ASN A 83 -7.56 -3.01 -21.45
C ASN A 83 -6.94 -4.09 -22.32
N ALA A 84 -7.81 -5.01 -22.72
CA ALA A 84 -7.59 -6.04 -23.72
C ALA A 84 -6.82 -5.48 -24.93
N SER A 85 -5.60 -5.95 -25.16
CA SER A 85 -4.89 -5.96 -26.45
C SER A 85 -3.51 -6.60 -26.26
N GLN A 86 -3.49 -7.94 -26.22
CA GLN A 86 -2.50 -8.78 -26.91
C GLN A 86 -2.88 -10.23 -26.70
N VAL A 87 -3.84 -10.65 -27.53
CA VAL A 87 -3.91 -12.03 -28.00
C VAL A 87 -2.91 -12.10 -29.15
N GLU A 88 -1.71 -12.58 -28.86
CA GLU A 88 -0.79 -13.17 -29.86
C GLU A 88 -0.23 -14.43 -29.18
N GLU A 89 -0.88 -15.56 -29.41
CA GLU A 89 -0.62 -16.54 -30.48
C GLU A 89 0.09 -17.75 -29.88
N LEU A 90 -0.74 -18.76 -29.62
CA LEU A 90 -0.34 -20.14 -29.39
C LEU A 90 0.26 -20.70 -30.69
N SER A 91 1.58 -20.88 -30.72
CA SER A 91 2.26 -21.99 -31.41
C SER A 91 3.77 -21.81 -31.28
N ASP A 92 4.48 -22.75 -30.68
CA ASP A 92 5.14 -23.76 -31.52
C ASP A 92 5.60 -24.97 -30.70
N ASP A 93 5.49 -26.09 -31.38
CA ASP A 93 5.87 -27.43 -30.99
C ASP A 93 7.39 -27.54 -30.87
N SER A 94 7.88 -28.02 -29.73
CA SER A 94 9.13 -28.79 -29.73
C SER A 94 9.11 -29.81 -28.60
N SER A 95 8.61 -30.99 -28.96
CA SER A 95 9.17 -32.23 -28.43
C SER A 95 10.68 -32.23 -28.65
N GLU A 96 11.49 -32.26 -27.60
CA GLU A 96 12.84 -32.85 -27.66
C GLU A 96 13.40 -33.14 -26.26
N ASP A 97 13.48 -34.45 -26.00
CA ASP A 97 14.39 -35.23 -25.17
C ASP A 97 14.84 -34.81 -23.76
N LEU A 98 14.55 -35.76 -22.86
CA LEU A 98 15.24 -36.05 -21.61
C LEU A 98 16.77 -36.01 -21.76
N GLN A 99 17.42 -35.15 -20.97
CA GLN A 99 18.49 -35.50 -20.01
C GLN A 99 19.18 -34.24 -19.49
N ASN A 100 18.82 -33.81 -18.28
CA ASN A 100 19.76 -33.13 -17.39
C ASN A 100 19.46 -33.50 -15.94
N LYS A 101 20.55 -33.86 -15.25
CA LYS A 101 20.63 -34.37 -13.87
C LYS A 101 19.98 -33.43 -12.83
N ASP A 102 19.34 -34.05 -11.83
CA ASP A 102 19.13 -33.56 -10.46
C ASP A 102 17.85 -32.76 -10.08
N ASN A 103 16.71 -32.93 -10.77
CA ASN A 103 15.42 -32.48 -10.22
C ASN A 103 14.71 -33.62 -9.47
N VAL A 104 15.29 -34.07 -8.35
CA VAL A 104 14.59 -34.97 -7.43
C VAL A 104 13.43 -34.19 -6.81
N THR A 105 12.20 -34.68 -7.02
CA THR A 105 11.01 -34.14 -6.36
C THR A 105 10.71 -34.97 -5.12
N ILE A 106 10.47 -34.29 -4.00
CA ILE A 106 10.17 -34.88 -2.69
C ILE A 106 8.77 -34.47 -2.29
N GLU A 107 8.01 -35.43 -1.77
CA GLU A 107 6.67 -35.17 -1.24
C GLU A 107 6.76 -34.66 0.20
N VAL A 108 6.19 -33.47 0.44
CA VAL A 108 6.10 -32.81 1.74
C VAL A 108 4.66 -32.35 1.96
N ASN A 109 4.00 -32.85 3.01
CA ASN A 109 2.61 -32.49 3.37
C ASN A 109 1.61 -32.55 2.19
N GLY A 110 1.78 -33.52 1.29
CA GLY A 110 0.94 -33.73 0.11
C GLY A 110 1.24 -32.81 -1.08
N PHE A 111 2.40 -32.15 -1.09
CA PHE A 111 2.93 -31.38 -2.22
C PHE A 111 4.23 -32.01 -2.70
N GLN A 112 4.45 -32.06 -4.02
CA GLN A 112 5.75 -32.47 -4.58
C GLN A 112 6.54 -31.20 -4.89
N VAL A 113 7.71 -31.07 -4.29
CA VAL A 113 8.62 -29.92 -4.43
C VAL A 113 10.02 -30.39 -4.74
N LEU A 114 10.88 -29.51 -5.28
CA LEU A 114 12.28 -29.86 -5.51
C LEU A 114 12.99 -30.10 -4.18
N ASP A 115 13.96 -31.02 -4.14
CA ASP A 115 14.79 -31.29 -2.95
C ASP A 115 15.38 -30.00 -2.35
N SER A 116 15.84 -29.07 -3.20
CA SER A 116 16.36 -27.75 -2.81
C SER A 116 15.35 -26.81 -2.12
N GLN A 117 14.06 -27.13 -2.18
CA GLN A 117 12.96 -26.33 -1.61
C GLN A 117 12.38 -26.96 -0.33
N VAL A 118 12.76 -28.19 0.00
CA VAL A 118 12.17 -28.96 1.10
C VAL A 118 12.30 -28.24 2.44
N ASP A 119 13.49 -27.72 2.75
CA ASP A 119 13.72 -27.00 4.01
C ASP A 119 12.86 -25.73 4.11
N GLN A 120 12.69 -25.00 3.00
CA GLN A 120 11.84 -23.81 2.96
C GLN A 120 10.38 -24.18 3.21
N VAL A 121 9.88 -25.24 2.57
CA VAL A 121 8.50 -25.71 2.73
C VAL A 121 8.25 -26.19 4.15
N ASN A 122 9.16 -27.01 4.71
CA ASN A 122 9.08 -27.46 6.10
C ASN A 122 9.05 -26.29 7.08
N ALA A 123 9.92 -25.30 6.90
CA ALA A 123 9.94 -24.11 7.75
C ALA A 123 8.64 -23.29 7.71
N ILE A 124 7.93 -23.29 6.57
CA ILE A 124 6.60 -22.65 6.47
C ILE A 124 5.60 -23.44 7.31
N PHE A 125 5.53 -24.77 7.16
CA PHE A 125 4.59 -25.61 7.90
C PHE A 125 4.88 -25.66 9.41
N GLU A 126 6.15 -25.61 9.82
CA GLU A 126 6.52 -25.53 11.24
C GLU A 126 6.01 -24.24 11.88
N LYS A 127 6.07 -23.12 11.16
CA LYS A 127 5.59 -21.82 11.64
C LYS A 127 4.07 -21.67 11.52
N HIS A 128 3.47 -22.31 10.52
CA HIS A 128 2.08 -22.18 10.13
C HIS A 128 1.48 -23.57 9.86
N PRO A 129 1.26 -24.38 10.90
CA PRO A 129 0.75 -25.75 10.75
C PRO A 129 -0.69 -25.80 10.21
N ASP A 130 -1.43 -24.69 10.32
CA ASP A 130 -2.79 -24.49 9.82
C ASP A 130 -2.85 -24.05 8.35
N LEU A 131 -1.70 -23.94 7.65
CA LEU A 131 -1.59 -23.48 6.26
C LEU A 131 -2.58 -24.16 5.31
N ILE A 132 -2.84 -25.46 5.49
CA ILE A 132 -3.69 -26.26 4.60
C ILE A 132 -5.01 -26.69 5.25
N SER A 133 -5.43 -26.07 6.36
CA SER A 133 -6.62 -26.49 7.11
C SER A 133 -7.90 -26.49 6.26
N ASN A 134 -8.01 -25.61 5.26
CA ASN A 134 -9.16 -25.52 4.35
C ASN A 134 -8.80 -25.88 2.89
N PHE A 135 -7.60 -26.41 2.65
CA PHE A 135 -7.10 -26.65 1.30
C PHE A 135 -7.55 -28.02 0.77
N SER A 136 -8.52 -28.04 -0.14
CA SER A 136 -9.21 -29.27 -0.57
C SER A 136 -8.91 -29.74 -2.00
N LEU A 137 -7.91 -29.14 -2.68
CA LEU A 137 -7.56 -29.51 -4.05
C LEU A 137 -6.94 -30.92 -4.12
N LYS A 138 -7.47 -31.76 -5.02
CA LYS A 138 -7.05 -33.18 -5.16
C LYS A 138 -6.06 -33.43 -6.29
N ASN A 139 -6.04 -32.59 -7.33
CA ASN A 139 -5.14 -32.77 -8.47
C ASN A 139 -3.71 -32.39 -8.06
N GLN A 140 -2.77 -33.34 -8.16
CA GLN A 140 -1.39 -33.15 -7.69
C GLN A 140 -0.66 -32.01 -8.40
N HIS A 141 -0.80 -31.88 -9.72
CA HIS A 141 -0.15 -30.82 -10.48
C HIS A 141 -0.63 -29.44 -10.03
N ILE A 142 -1.94 -29.30 -9.80
CA ILE A 142 -2.52 -28.05 -9.30
C ILE A 142 -2.02 -27.75 -7.89
N ARG A 143 -2.02 -28.75 -6.99
CA ARG A 143 -1.47 -28.58 -5.64
C ARG A 143 -0.03 -28.07 -5.67
N ASN A 144 0.82 -28.68 -6.49
CA ASN A 144 2.22 -28.29 -6.64
C ASN A 144 2.33 -26.87 -7.20
N ALA A 145 1.50 -26.48 -8.17
CA ALA A 145 1.49 -25.13 -8.73
C ALA A 145 1.19 -24.07 -7.65
N TYR A 146 0.22 -24.30 -6.76
CA TYR A 146 -0.04 -23.40 -5.63
C TYR A 146 1.13 -23.33 -4.64
N MET A 147 1.81 -24.44 -4.37
CA MET A 147 3.00 -24.43 -3.52
C MET A 147 4.15 -23.65 -4.18
N HIS A 148 4.37 -23.82 -5.48
CA HIS A 148 5.35 -23.05 -6.23
C HIS A 148 5.03 -21.55 -6.19
N ALA A 149 3.77 -21.17 -6.41
CA ALA A 149 3.33 -19.78 -6.29
C ALA A 149 3.59 -19.20 -4.89
N LEU A 150 3.33 -19.97 -3.82
CA LEU A 150 3.66 -19.56 -2.45
C LEU A 150 5.17 -19.37 -2.25
N LEU A 151 5.99 -20.30 -2.75
CA LEU A 151 7.45 -20.20 -2.64
C LEU A 151 7.98 -18.98 -3.41
N ASP A 152 7.50 -18.73 -4.62
CA ASP A 152 7.91 -17.57 -5.40
C ASP A 152 7.43 -16.26 -4.78
N LEU A 153 6.20 -16.22 -4.25
CA LEU A 153 5.71 -15.09 -3.45
C LEU A 153 6.63 -14.82 -2.25
N THR A 154 7.01 -15.85 -1.48
CA THR A 154 7.90 -15.64 -0.33
C THR A 154 9.28 -15.13 -0.75
N LYS A 155 9.82 -15.57 -1.89
CA LYS A 155 11.06 -15.02 -2.44
C LYS A 155 10.89 -13.55 -2.84
N THR A 156 9.82 -13.22 -3.55
CA THR A 156 9.50 -11.85 -3.99
C THR A 156 9.37 -10.92 -2.79
N LEU A 157 8.63 -11.32 -1.76
CA LEU A 157 8.46 -10.54 -0.53
C LEU A 157 9.73 -10.48 0.35
N SER A 158 10.70 -11.36 0.10
CA SER A 158 12.00 -11.34 0.79
C SER A 158 13.03 -10.44 0.10
N LYS A 159 12.75 -9.94 -1.11
CA LYS A 159 13.60 -8.93 -1.77
C LYS A 159 13.63 -7.66 -0.94
N SER A 160 14.68 -6.86 -1.12
CA SER A 160 14.77 -5.58 -0.40
C SER A 160 13.67 -4.63 -0.86
N THR A 161 13.19 -3.75 0.02
CA THR A 161 12.14 -2.76 -0.31
C THR A 161 12.52 -1.80 -1.43
N LYS A 162 13.80 -1.73 -1.81
CA LYS A 162 14.30 -0.91 -2.93
C LYS A 162 14.25 -1.63 -4.28
N GLU A 163 14.13 -2.96 -4.26
CA GLU A 163 14.08 -3.80 -5.46
C GLU A 163 12.65 -4.20 -5.83
N LEU A 164 11.70 -4.02 -4.91
CA LEU A 164 10.29 -4.32 -5.14
C LEU A 164 9.65 -3.19 -5.93
N THR A 165 9.17 -3.49 -7.14
CA THR A 165 8.41 -2.53 -7.96
C THR A 165 6.94 -2.50 -7.54
N VAL A 166 6.19 -1.51 -8.03
CA VAL A 166 4.73 -1.48 -7.86
C VAL A 166 4.11 -2.73 -8.50
N GLU A 167 4.61 -3.14 -9.67
CA GLU A 167 4.19 -4.37 -10.34
C GLU A 167 4.43 -5.63 -9.49
N ASP A 168 5.60 -5.74 -8.84
CA ASP A 168 5.91 -6.85 -7.92
C ASP A 168 4.96 -6.88 -6.71
N MET A 169 4.59 -5.71 -6.17
CA MET A 169 3.60 -5.62 -5.09
C MET A 169 2.21 -6.06 -5.56
N ASN A 170 1.86 -5.71 -6.80
CA ASN A 170 0.56 -6.03 -7.36
C ASN A 170 0.41 -7.53 -7.61
N GLU A 171 1.43 -8.13 -8.22
CA GLU A 171 1.51 -9.56 -8.43
C GLU A 171 1.46 -10.32 -7.09
N ALA A 172 2.14 -9.79 -6.06
CA ALA A 172 2.11 -10.38 -4.73
C ALA A 172 0.71 -10.34 -4.09
N ASP A 173 -0.02 -9.22 -4.17
CA ASP A 173 -1.38 -9.12 -3.60
C ASP A 173 -2.37 -10.05 -4.32
N ASN A 174 -2.27 -10.13 -5.66
CA ASN A 174 -3.05 -11.07 -6.47
C ASN A 174 -2.74 -12.52 -6.10
N THR A 175 -1.46 -12.87 -6.01
CA THR A 175 -1.01 -14.22 -5.64
C THR A 175 -1.50 -14.61 -4.24
N ILE A 176 -1.37 -13.73 -3.24
CA ILE A 176 -1.90 -13.96 -1.88
C ILE A 176 -3.41 -14.23 -1.94
N THR A 177 -4.14 -13.39 -2.68
CA THR A 177 -5.59 -13.48 -2.79
C THR A 177 -6.04 -14.79 -3.43
N ASP A 178 -5.38 -15.23 -4.49
CA ASP A 178 -5.73 -16.47 -5.19
C ASP A 178 -5.35 -17.72 -4.39
N LEU A 179 -4.23 -17.69 -3.66
CA LEU A 179 -3.85 -18.75 -2.72
C LEU A 179 -4.89 -18.89 -1.60
N ILE A 180 -5.37 -17.77 -1.04
CA ILE A 180 -6.41 -17.77 0.00
C ILE A 180 -7.73 -18.31 -0.56
N LYS A 181 -8.15 -17.88 -1.76
CA LYS A 181 -9.36 -18.41 -2.43
C LYS A 181 -9.29 -19.91 -2.68
N ALA A 182 -8.09 -20.44 -2.92
CA ALA A 182 -7.85 -21.87 -3.07
C ALA A 182 -7.91 -22.66 -1.74
N GLY A 183 -8.03 -21.97 -0.60
CA GLY A 183 -8.19 -22.55 0.73
C GLY A 183 -6.89 -22.63 1.55
N LEU A 184 -5.81 -21.99 1.11
CA LEU A 184 -4.60 -21.84 1.93
C LEU A 184 -4.83 -20.76 2.99
N ASN A 185 -4.49 -21.08 4.25
CA ASN A 185 -4.54 -20.13 5.33
C ASN A 185 -3.27 -19.27 5.34
N LEU A 186 -3.38 -18.08 4.75
CA LEU A 186 -2.29 -17.10 4.63
C LEU A 186 -2.60 -15.79 5.35
N ASP A 187 -3.50 -15.80 6.34
CA ASP A 187 -3.91 -14.60 7.08
C ASP A 187 -2.70 -13.86 7.70
N TRP A 188 -1.73 -14.62 8.21
CA TRP A 188 -0.50 -14.10 8.78
C TRP A 188 0.37 -13.37 7.74
N LEU A 189 0.39 -13.85 6.49
CA LEU A 189 1.19 -13.27 5.41
C LEU A 189 0.49 -12.03 4.86
N ARG A 190 -0.82 -12.13 4.65
CA ARG A 190 -1.70 -11.03 4.26
C ARG A 190 -1.59 -9.87 5.24
N GLN A 191 -1.70 -10.13 6.55
CA GLN A 191 -1.58 -9.09 7.57
C GLN A 191 -0.21 -8.40 7.54
N LYS A 192 0.88 -9.15 7.37
CA LYS A 192 2.23 -8.59 7.28
C LYS A 192 2.41 -7.75 6.01
N PHE A 193 1.90 -8.24 4.89
CA PHE A 193 1.93 -7.52 3.61
C PHE A 193 1.20 -6.18 3.71
N ASP A 194 -0.01 -6.19 4.28
CA ASP A 194 -0.81 -4.99 4.48
C ASP A 194 -0.09 -3.98 5.39
N GLN A 195 0.50 -4.42 6.50
CA GLN A 195 1.27 -3.55 7.39
C GLN A 195 2.51 -2.94 6.71
N ALA A 196 3.17 -3.70 5.83
CA ALA A 196 4.31 -3.19 5.07
C ALA A 196 3.86 -2.10 4.09
N LEU A 197 2.76 -2.34 3.37
CA LEU A 197 2.19 -1.37 2.43
C LEU A 197 1.70 -0.09 3.13
N GLU A 198 1.01 -0.21 4.27
CA GLU A 198 0.60 0.94 5.09
C GLU A 198 1.80 1.78 5.52
N LYS A 199 2.90 1.15 5.94
CA LYS A 199 4.14 1.86 6.31
C LYS A 199 4.77 2.55 5.11
N GLN A 200 4.83 1.89 3.95
CA GLN A 200 5.41 2.46 2.73
C GLN A 200 4.66 3.75 2.34
N ILE A 201 3.34 3.70 2.36
CA ILE A 201 2.50 4.85 1.98
C ILE A 201 2.65 6.00 2.99
N ALA A 202 2.79 5.70 4.28
CA ALA A 202 3.09 6.72 5.29
C ALA A 202 4.46 7.40 5.03
N TYR A 203 5.48 6.64 4.62
CA TYR A 203 6.77 7.20 4.23
C TYR A 203 6.66 8.07 2.99
N ASP A 204 6.00 7.59 1.92
CA ASP A 204 5.84 8.33 0.67
C ASP A 204 5.08 9.66 0.88
N THR A 205 4.03 9.63 1.71
CA THR A 205 3.30 10.84 2.12
C THR A 205 4.23 11.82 2.84
N ARG A 206 5.06 11.33 3.78
CA ARG A 206 5.98 12.18 4.54
C ARG A 206 7.06 12.78 3.64
N ILE A 207 7.56 12.01 2.69
CA ILE A 207 8.52 12.47 1.68
C ILE A 207 7.90 13.60 0.86
N GLY A 208 6.69 13.41 0.31
CA GLY A 208 6.02 14.44 -0.47
C GLY A 208 5.77 15.75 0.30
N GLU A 209 5.44 15.67 1.60
CA GLU A 209 5.32 16.86 2.45
C GLU A 209 6.67 17.56 2.67
N LEU A 210 7.74 16.79 2.91
CA LEU A 210 9.09 17.35 3.04
C LEU A 210 9.55 18.00 1.73
N GLU A 211 9.27 17.40 0.57
CA GLU A 211 9.58 17.96 -0.74
C GLU A 211 8.86 19.30 -0.98
N LYS A 212 7.57 19.40 -0.62
CA LYS A 212 6.83 20.67 -0.66
C LYS A 212 7.49 21.73 0.22
N GLN A 213 7.89 21.37 1.43
CA GLN A 213 8.58 22.29 2.33
C GLN A 213 9.95 22.73 1.81
N VAL A 214 10.72 21.81 1.22
CA VAL A 214 12.00 22.12 0.57
C VAL A 214 11.78 23.09 -0.57
N LYS A 215 10.79 22.86 -1.44
CA LYS A 215 10.45 23.75 -2.56
C LYS A 215 10.06 25.14 -2.07
N LYS A 216 9.24 25.23 -1.02
CA LYS A 216 8.84 26.52 -0.41
C LYS A 216 10.05 27.28 0.15
N ARG A 217 10.92 26.62 0.91
CA ARG A 217 12.12 27.26 1.48
C ARG A 217 13.09 27.71 0.41
N LYS A 218 13.24 26.94 -0.67
CA LYS A 218 14.10 27.29 -1.81
C LYS A 218 13.63 28.59 -2.48
N LEU A 219 12.32 28.76 -2.66
CA LEU A 219 11.75 30.00 -3.19
C LEU A 219 12.04 31.21 -2.27
N ALA A 220 11.83 31.05 -0.96
CA ALA A 220 12.11 32.12 0.00
C ALA A 220 13.59 32.53 0.01
N VAL A 221 14.51 31.58 -0.16
CA VAL A 221 15.95 31.87 -0.29
C VAL A 221 16.22 32.70 -1.55
N THR A 222 15.62 32.35 -2.69
CA THR A 222 15.81 33.13 -3.93
C THR A 222 15.27 34.56 -3.84
N GLU A 223 14.17 34.77 -3.10
CA GLU A 223 13.63 36.12 -2.84
C GLU A 223 14.59 36.94 -1.97
N LEU A 224 15.10 36.36 -0.89
CA LEU A 224 16.08 37.01 -0.02
C LEU A 224 17.40 37.33 -0.73
N GLU A 225 17.86 36.46 -1.62
CA GLU A 225 19.04 36.71 -2.46
C GLU A 225 18.83 37.91 -3.40
N ALA A 226 17.64 38.03 -3.99
CA ALA A 226 17.31 39.17 -4.85
C ALA A 226 17.25 40.49 -4.05
N ASP A 227 16.65 40.47 -2.86
CA ASP A 227 16.61 41.63 -1.96
C ASP A 227 18.02 42.05 -1.52
N LEU A 228 18.90 41.08 -1.22
CA LEU A 228 20.30 41.33 -0.87
C LEU A 228 21.06 42.01 -2.02
N GLU A 229 20.92 41.54 -3.26
CA GLU A 229 21.58 42.16 -4.41
C GLU A 229 21.06 43.57 -4.70
N LYS A 230 19.76 43.80 -4.50
CA LYS A 230 19.17 45.14 -4.63
C LYS A 230 19.75 46.13 -3.61
N GLU A 231 19.88 45.72 -2.35
CA GLU A 231 20.49 46.56 -1.30
C GLU A 231 21.97 46.83 -1.58
N LYS A 232 22.73 45.83 -2.03
CA LYS A 232 24.14 46.03 -2.46
C LYS A 232 24.26 47.04 -3.60
N ALA A 233 23.37 46.97 -4.59
CA ALA A 233 23.35 47.92 -5.70
C ALA A 233 23.00 49.34 -5.23
N ALA A 234 22.02 49.49 -4.34
CA ALA A 234 21.63 50.79 -3.77
C ALA A 234 22.76 51.42 -2.94
N ALA A 235 23.45 50.62 -2.11
CA ALA A 235 24.60 51.07 -1.34
C ALA A 235 25.74 51.55 -2.26
N SER A 236 26.03 50.81 -3.34
CA SER A 236 27.06 51.18 -4.32
C SER A 236 26.72 52.47 -5.06
N ALA A 237 25.46 52.65 -5.49
CA ALA A 237 25.01 53.87 -6.16
C ALA A 237 25.08 55.12 -5.25
N SER A 238 24.79 54.95 -3.96
CA SER A 238 24.82 56.05 -2.98
C SER A 238 26.25 56.57 -2.74
N LEU A 239 27.26 55.71 -2.83
CA LEU A 239 28.67 56.11 -2.72
C LEU A 239 29.15 56.94 -3.93
N MET A 240 28.61 56.71 -5.13
CA MET A 240 29.00 57.45 -6.34
C MET A 240 28.40 58.86 -6.45
N LEU A 241 27.48 59.24 -5.56
CA LEU A 241 26.89 60.58 -5.52
C LEU A 241 27.75 61.62 -4.75
N PHE A 242 28.85 61.19 -4.13
CA PHE A 242 29.75 62.05 -3.34
C PHE A 242 31.06 62.40 -4.06
N ASP A 243 31.29 61.87 -5.27
CA ASP A 243 32.39 62.23 -6.18
C ASP A 243 31.92 63.24 -7.24
#